data_AF-A0A9D6UZU4-F1
#
_entry.id   AF-A0A9D6UZU4-F1
#
_cell.length_a   1.000
_cell.length_b   1.000
_cell.length_c   1.000
_cell.angle_alpha   90.00
_cell.angle_beta   90.00
_cell.angle_gamma   90.00
#
_symmetry.space_group_name_H-M   'P 1'
#
loop_
_entity.id
_entity.type
_entity.pdbx_description
1 polymer ?
#
loop_
_entity_poly.entity_id
_entity_poly.type
_entity_poly.pdbx_seq_one_letter_code
_entity_poly.pdbx_strand_id
1 'polypeptide(L)'
;MATQPASSPRFPIEDPKRSRGKRFALLATRYRLVAVFCLLALVAIGLNALFVAELHTEIEKIEVLLKTNSGGNPSGDLRKEIEFLSSQKTRMTVLLAVLIACFGSIVYLFYRRVAIPLEGLTRAARRMSRGELSATVHVHPKHDFREIAQIINDMSANFQEVLLLMGTTVGNSQSAIEQIEKLLKNGNAAGCAEDLTDQIQTIRNDLELLSSVMREFEFYHTRFDGRKVVPTDRS
;
A
#
# COMPACT_ATOMS: atom_id res chain seq x y z
N MET A 1 40.91 -2.68 -43.89
CA MET A 1 41.13 -2.51 -42.44
C MET A 1 39.76 -2.38 -41.80
N ALA A 2 39.17 -3.52 -41.43
CA ALA A 2 37.79 -3.61 -40.97
C ALA A 2 37.78 -3.53 -39.44
N THR A 3 37.18 -2.48 -38.88
CA THR A 3 37.03 -2.28 -37.44
C THR A 3 35.86 -3.11 -36.93
N GLN A 4 36.19 -4.17 -36.19
CA GLN A 4 35.28 -4.95 -35.34
C GLN A 4 34.62 -4.02 -34.30
N PRO A 5 33.28 -3.99 -34.16
CA PRO A 5 32.67 -3.28 -33.05
C PRO A 5 32.77 -4.11 -31.77
N ALA A 6 33.15 -3.42 -30.70
CA ALA A 6 33.39 -3.97 -29.37
C ALA A 6 32.16 -4.71 -28.82
N SER A 7 32.39 -5.88 -28.25
CA SER A 7 31.41 -6.66 -27.51
C SER A 7 30.97 -5.92 -26.24
N SER A 8 29.77 -5.33 -26.29
CA SER A 8 29.12 -4.71 -25.13
C SER A 8 28.87 -5.75 -24.02
N PRO A 9 28.98 -5.38 -22.74
CA PRO A 9 28.75 -6.30 -21.64
C PRO A 9 27.28 -6.75 -21.64
N ARG A 10 27.05 -8.06 -21.80
CA ARG A 10 25.73 -8.67 -21.57
C ARG A 10 25.37 -8.49 -20.09
N PHE A 11 24.64 -7.43 -19.77
CA PHE A 11 23.88 -7.41 -18.54
C PHE A 11 22.74 -8.42 -18.67
N PRO A 12 22.62 -9.39 -17.75
CA PRO A 12 21.57 -10.39 -17.82
C PRO A 12 20.23 -9.69 -17.70
N ILE A 13 19.38 -9.84 -18.71
CA ILE A 13 17.99 -9.37 -18.70
C ILE A 13 17.28 -10.14 -17.57
N GLU A 14 17.13 -9.50 -16.41
CA GLU A 14 16.29 -10.03 -15.35
C GLU A 14 14.84 -9.96 -15.81
N ASP A 15 14.25 -11.15 -15.97
CA ASP A 15 12.86 -11.37 -16.32
C ASP A 15 11.90 -10.51 -15.44
N PRO A 16 11.04 -9.66 -16.04
CA PRO A 16 10.14 -8.76 -15.30
C PRO A 16 9.09 -9.52 -14.45
N LYS A 17 8.87 -10.82 -14.69
CA LYS A 17 8.11 -11.66 -13.76
C LYS A 17 8.88 -11.98 -12.46
N ARG A 18 10.22 -11.99 -12.51
CA ARG A 18 11.09 -12.22 -11.36
C ARG A 18 11.21 -10.99 -10.45
N SER A 19 11.16 -9.77 -10.99
CA SER A 19 11.25 -8.52 -10.20
C SER A 19 9.91 -8.09 -9.56
N ARG A 20 8.77 -8.44 -10.18
CA ARG A 20 7.43 -8.25 -9.59
C ARG A 20 7.23 -9.16 -8.37
N GLY A 21 7.78 -10.36 -8.40
CA GLY A 21 7.89 -11.26 -7.25
C GLY A 21 8.77 -10.70 -6.12
N LYS A 22 9.89 -10.02 -6.44
CA LYS A 22 10.80 -9.43 -5.44
C LYS A 22 10.22 -8.19 -4.73
N ARG A 23 9.45 -7.35 -5.42
CA ARG A 23 8.80 -6.16 -4.81
C ARG A 23 7.59 -6.50 -3.95
N PHE A 24 6.79 -7.51 -4.36
CA PHE A 24 5.78 -8.11 -3.48
C PHE A 24 6.42 -8.91 -2.34
N ALA A 25 7.56 -9.57 -2.58
CA ALA A 25 8.32 -10.23 -1.53
C ALA A 25 8.86 -9.24 -0.50
N LEU A 26 9.14 -7.97 -0.85
CA LEU A 26 9.66 -6.95 0.08
C LEU A 26 8.58 -6.39 1.03
N LEU A 27 7.35 -6.20 0.54
CA LEU A 27 6.19 -5.83 1.36
C LEU A 27 5.62 -7.03 2.13
N ALA A 28 5.59 -8.22 1.50
CA ALA A 28 5.25 -9.46 2.17
C ALA A 28 6.32 -9.86 3.21
N THR A 29 7.59 -9.48 3.05
CA THR A 29 8.60 -9.70 4.11
C THR A 29 8.34 -8.83 5.31
N ARG A 30 7.86 -7.60 5.17
CA ARG A 30 7.56 -6.73 6.32
C ARG A 30 6.36 -7.24 7.13
N TYR A 31 5.28 -7.63 6.46
CA TYR A 31 4.14 -8.28 7.13
C TYR A 31 4.48 -9.68 7.65
N ARG A 32 5.35 -10.44 6.95
CA ARG A 32 5.90 -11.69 7.50
C ARG A 32 6.82 -11.44 8.69
N LEU A 33 7.60 -10.36 8.72
CA LEU A 33 8.49 -10.04 9.84
C LEU A 33 7.67 -9.70 11.08
N VAL A 34 6.61 -8.90 10.93
CA VAL A 34 5.68 -8.61 12.03
C VAL A 34 4.90 -9.86 12.43
N ALA A 35 4.43 -10.67 11.48
CA ALA A 35 3.76 -11.93 11.80
C ALA A 35 4.69 -12.93 12.49
N VAL A 36 5.95 -13.03 12.07
CA VAL A 36 6.99 -13.86 12.69
C VAL A 36 7.37 -13.31 14.07
N PHE A 37 7.44 -11.99 14.24
CA PHE A 37 7.68 -11.36 15.53
C PHE A 37 6.50 -11.61 16.49
N CYS A 38 5.27 -11.55 15.98
CA CYS A 38 4.06 -11.91 16.71
C CYS A 38 4.02 -13.40 17.06
N LEU A 39 4.43 -14.27 16.14
CA LEU A 39 4.48 -15.71 16.35
C LEU A 39 5.58 -16.07 17.37
N LEU A 40 6.75 -15.43 17.29
CA LEU A 40 7.81 -15.53 18.29
C LEU A 40 7.35 -15.06 19.66
N ALA A 41 6.64 -13.93 19.72
CA ALA A 41 6.07 -13.43 20.97
C ALA A 41 5.02 -14.38 21.55
N LEU A 42 4.14 -14.95 20.72
CA LEU A 42 3.17 -15.95 21.14
C LEU A 42 3.84 -17.24 21.63
N VAL A 43 4.88 -17.71 20.95
CA VAL A 43 5.68 -18.87 21.39
C VAL A 43 6.36 -18.56 22.72
N ALA A 44 6.95 -17.37 22.88
CA ALA A 44 7.59 -16.96 24.12
C ALA A 44 6.58 -16.88 25.29
N ILE A 45 5.38 -16.33 25.05
CA ILE A 45 4.29 -16.28 26.04
C ILE A 45 3.83 -17.70 26.38
N GLY A 46 3.63 -18.56 25.38
CA GLY A 46 3.20 -19.95 25.55
C GLY A 46 4.21 -20.78 26.36
N LEU A 47 5.50 -20.65 26.06
CA LEU A 47 6.57 -21.32 26.82
C LEU A 47 6.61 -20.84 28.28
N ASN A 48 6.47 -19.53 28.52
CA ASN A 48 6.40 -19.00 29.89
C ASN A 48 5.15 -19.49 30.62
N ALA A 49 3.99 -19.54 29.96
CA ALA A 49 2.76 -20.04 30.55
C ALA A 49 2.83 -21.53 30.88
N LEU A 50 3.39 -22.34 29.99
CA LEU A 50 3.58 -23.79 30.21
C LEU A 50 4.52 -24.04 31.39
N PHE A 51 5.63 -23.32 31.47
CA PHE A 51 6.58 -23.43 32.57
C PHE A 51 5.93 -23.06 33.92
N VAL A 52 5.09 -22.01 33.95
CA VAL A 52 4.34 -21.64 35.16
C VAL A 52 3.32 -22.71 35.56
N ALA A 53 2.66 -23.36 34.60
CA ALA A 53 1.71 -24.44 34.88
C ALA A 53 2.41 -25.73 35.38
N GLU A 54 3.57 -26.06 34.83
CA GLU A 54 4.37 -27.19 35.26
C GLU A 54 4.87 -27.00 36.71
N LEU A 55 5.37 -25.80 37.03
CA LEU A 55 5.72 -25.42 38.40
C LEU A 55 4.53 -25.45 39.36
N HIS A 56 3.33 -25.07 38.91
CA HIS A 56 2.12 -25.14 39.73
C HIS A 56 1.83 -26.58 40.16
N THR A 57 1.93 -27.51 39.21
CA THR A 57 1.59 -28.91 39.42
C THR A 57 2.59 -29.59 40.36
N GLU A 58 3.88 -29.27 40.24
CA GLU A 58 4.92 -29.82 41.12
C GLU A 58 4.83 -29.27 42.55
N ILE A 59 4.52 -27.99 42.74
CA ILE A 59 4.30 -27.41 44.08
C ILE A 59 3.09 -28.04 44.77
N GLU A 60 1.99 -28.27 44.04
CA GLU A 60 0.77 -28.87 44.58
C GLU A 60 1.00 -30.34 45.01
N LYS A 61 1.75 -31.11 44.22
CA LYS A 61 2.15 -32.48 44.59
C LYS A 61 2.98 -32.49 45.89
N ILE A 62 3.95 -31.57 46.02
CA ILE A 62 4.78 -31.46 47.22
C ILE A 62 3.92 -31.10 48.44
N GLU A 63 2.96 -30.18 48.30
CA GLU A 63 2.06 -29.78 49.39
C GLU A 63 1.13 -30.93 49.84
N VAL A 64 0.61 -31.71 48.89
CA VAL A 64 -0.24 -32.89 49.18
C VAL A 64 0.56 -33.99 49.87
N LEU A 65 1.77 -34.30 49.39
CA LEU A 65 2.65 -35.29 50.02
C LEU A 65 3.02 -34.89 51.45
N LEU A 66 3.21 -33.58 51.71
CA LEU A 66 3.46 -33.07 53.05
C LEU A 66 2.24 -33.19 53.97
N LYS A 67 1.04 -32.84 53.50
CA LYS A 67 -0.20 -33.00 54.30
C LYS A 67 -0.50 -34.45 54.63
N THR A 68 -0.14 -35.38 53.74
CA THR A 68 -0.41 -36.82 53.91
C THR A 68 0.58 -37.48 54.87
N ASN A 69 1.82 -36.97 54.99
CA ASN A 69 2.88 -37.54 55.82
C ASN A 69 3.07 -36.81 57.18
N SER A 70 2.41 -35.67 57.40
CA SER A 70 2.54 -34.86 58.62
C SER A 70 1.53 -35.25 59.70
N GLY A 71 1.83 -36.34 60.41
CA GLY A 71 1.44 -36.51 61.82
C GLY A 71 2.38 -35.78 62.79
N GLY A 72 3.38 -35.05 62.28
CA GLY A 72 4.34 -34.27 63.04
C GLY A 72 4.56 -32.90 62.40
N ASN A 73 4.78 -31.88 63.24
CA ASN A 73 5.00 -30.49 62.86
C ASN A 73 6.06 -30.40 61.74
N PRO A 74 5.75 -29.82 60.56
CA PRO A 74 6.70 -29.75 59.47
C PRO A 74 7.92 -28.93 59.89
N SER A 75 9.11 -29.55 59.78
CA SER A 75 10.41 -28.95 60.06
C SER A 75 10.54 -27.59 59.36
N GLY A 76 11.00 -26.56 60.08
CA GLY A 76 11.03 -25.18 59.60
C GLY A 76 11.74 -24.92 58.26
N ASP A 77 12.60 -25.84 57.80
CA ASP A 77 13.24 -25.79 56.48
C ASP A 77 12.26 -26.00 55.31
N LEU A 78 11.35 -26.97 55.43
CA LEU A 78 10.36 -27.25 54.38
C LEU A 78 9.38 -26.09 54.17
N ARG A 79 9.06 -25.38 55.26
CA ARG A 79 8.21 -24.19 55.22
C ARG A 79 8.88 -23.03 54.48
N LYS A 80 10.20 -22.87 54.64
CA LYS A 80 11.00 -21.86 53.93
C LYS A 80 11.16 -22.18 52.45
N GLU A 81 11.32 -23.46 52.09
CA GLU A 81 11.41 -23.91 50.70
C GLU A 81 10.12 -23.60 49.92
N ILE A 82 8.95 -23.86 50.52
CA ILE A 82 7.63 -23.57 49.93
C ILE A 82 7.40 -22.07 49.80
N GLU A 83 7.76 -21.29 50.83
CA GLU A 83 7.65 -19.83 50.79
C GLU A 83 8.54 -19.25 49.67
N PHE A 84 9.75 -19.78 49.48
CA PHE A 84 10.65 -19.41 48.39
C PHE A 84 10.07 -19.73 47.00
N LEU A 85 9.51 -20.93 46.80
CA LEU A 85 8.87 -21.34 45.55
C LEU A 85 7.61 -20.50 45.24
N SER A 86 6.83 -20.15 46.25
CA SER A 86 5.65 -19.30 46.08
C SER A 86 6.01 -17.87 45.66
N SER A 87 7.12 -17.32 46.17
CA SER A 87 7.62 -15.99 45.77
C SER A 87 8.17 -16.00 44.33
N GLN A 88 8.87 -17.08 43.95
CA GLN A 88 9.31 -17.32 42.56
C GLN A 88 8.13 -17.36 41.58
N LYS A 89 7.04 -18.06 41.95
CA LYS A 89 5.82 -18.15 41.14
C LYS A 89 5.20 -16.78 40.86
N THR A 90 5.01 -15.95 41.89
CA THR A 90 4.43 -14.61 41.72
C THR A 90 5.27 -13.74 40.79
N ARG A 91 6.60 -13.82 40.86
CA ARG A 91 7.49 -13.10 39.95
C ARG A 91 7.32 -13.54 38.50
N MET A 92 7.23 -14.85 38.23
CA MET A 92 7.00 -15.35 36.87
C MET A 92 5.62 -15.00 36.33
N THR A 93 4.57 -15.07 37.15
CA THR A 93 3.21 -14.69 36.73
C THR A 93 3.13 -13.20 36.39
N VAL A 94 3.79 -12.33 37.17
CA VAL A 94 3.86 -10.89 36.86
C VAL A 94 4.62 -10.65 35.55
N LEU A 95 5.74 -11.34 35.33
CA LEU A 95 6.49 -11.23 34.07
C LEU A 95 5.65 -11.65 32.86
N LEU A 96 4.90 -12.76 32.98
CA LEU A 96 3.99 -13.22 31.93
C LEU A 96 2.89 -12.19 31.64
N ALA A 97 2.28 -11.62 32.68
CA ALA A 97 1.24 -10.60 32.52
C ALA A 97 1.78 -9.33 31.81
N VAL A 98 2.98 -8.88 32.18
CA VAL A 98 3.65 -7.73 31.54
C VAL A 98 3.97 -8.03 30.07
N LEU A 99 4.42 -9.25 29.75
CA LEU A 99 4.68 -9.66 28.36
C LEU A 99 3.41 -9.65 27.51
N ILE A 100 2.29 -10.18 28.02
CA ILE A 100 1.01 -10.17 27.31
C ILE A 100 0.54 -8.72 27.09
N ALA A 101 0.63 -7.86 28.11
CA ALA A 101 0.25 -6.46 28.02
C ALA A 101 1.12 -5.69 27.00
N CYS A 102 2.44 -5.90 27.03
CA CYS A 102 3.38 -5.30 26.09
C CYS A 102 3.08 -5.76 24.66
N PHE A 103 2.85 -7.06 24.46
CA PHE A 103 2.53 -7.60 23.15
C PHE A 103 1.21 -7.06 22.60
N GLY A 104 0.15 -7.04 23.42
CA GLY A 104 -1.14 -6.45 23.06
C GLY A 104 -1.01 -4.97 22.69
N SER A 105 -0.18 -4.22 23.42
CA SER A 105 0.12 -2.81 23.12
C SER A 105 0.79 -2.65 21.75
N ILE A 106 1.80 -3.49 21.43
CA ILE A 106 2.49 -3.45 20.13
C ILE A 106 1.52 -3.74 18.98
N VAL A 107 0.69 -4.79 19.11
CA VAL A 107 -0.30 -5.16 18.08
C VAL A 107 -1.32 -4.04 17.88
N TYR A 108 -1.82 -3.45 18.98
CA TYR A 108 -2.75 -2.33 18.94
C TYR A 108 -2.14 -1.11 18.23
N LEU A 109 -0.90 -0.75 18.57
CA LEU A 109 -0.18 0.35 17.93
C LEU A 109 0.07 0.08 16.45
N PHE A 110 0.44 -1.15 16.07
CA PHE A 110 0.64 -1.53 14.68
C PHE A 110 -0.65 -1.41 13.86
N TYR A 111 -1.75 -1.95 14.38
CA TYR A 111 -3.04 -1.85 13.72
C TYR A 111 -3.44 -0.38 13.50
N ARG A 112 -3.30 0.45 14.55
CA ARG A 112 -3.70 1.87 14.50
C ARG A 112 -2.77 2.74 13.65
N ARG A 113 -1.46 2.48 13.64
CA ARG A 113 -0.45 3.32 12.97
C ARG A 113 -0.12 2.89 11.55
N VAL A 114 -0.29 1.60 11.22
CA VAL A 114 0.13 1.02 9.93
C VAL A 114 -1.07 0.49 9.15
N ALA A 115 -1.85 -0.41 9.73
CA ALA A 115 -2.91 -1.12 8.98
C ALA A 115 -4.02 -0.16 8.51
N ILE A 116 -4.54 0.67 9.42
CA ILE A 116 -5.63 1.62 9.10
C ILE A 116 -5.22 2.62 8.00
N PRO A 117 -4.07 3.33 8.09
CA PRO A 117 -3.66 4.25 7.02
C PRO A 117 -3.43 3.56 5.67
N LEU A 118 -2.84 2.36 5.68
CA LEU A 118 -2.58 1.61 4.45
C LEU A 118 -3.88 1.18 3.75
N GLU A 119 -4.88 0.76 4.53
CA GLU A 119 -6.21 0.44 4.00
C GLU A 119 -6.88 1.69 3.40
N GLY A 120 -6.75 2.84 4.06
CA GLY A 120 -7.21 4.13 3.54
C GLY A 120 -6.60 4.50 2.19
N LEU A 121 -5.27 4.38 2.06
CA LEU A 121 -4.56 4.61 0.79
C LEU A 121 -5.02 3.64 -0.30
N THR A 122 -5.12 2.35 0.03
CA THR A 122 -5.56 1.32 -0.92
C THR A 122 -6.99 1.57 -1.39
N ARG A 123 -7.87 1.98 -0.47
CA ARG A 123 -9.27 2.30 -0.80
C ARG A 123 -9.34 3.53 -1.71
N ALA A 124 -8.57 4.58 -1.44
CA ALA A 124 -8.52 5.75 -2.31
C ALA A 124 -7.99 5.42 -3.71
N ALA A 125 -6.87 4.67 -3.79
CA ALA A 125 -6.34 4.20 -5.07
C ALA A 125 -7.35 3.35 -5.86
N ARG A 126 -8.10 2.46 -5.18
CA ARG A 126 -9.19 1.69 -5.80
C ARG A 126 -10.31 2.58 -6.32
N ARG A 127 -10.75 3.57 -5.54
CA ARG A 127 -11.77 4.54 -5.98
C ARG A 127 -11.30 5.33 -7.20
N MET A 128 -10.06 5.84 -7.17
CA MET A 128 -9.42 6.52 -8.30
C MET A 128 -9.41 5.62 -9.55
N SER A 129 -9.04 4.34 -9.42
CA SER A 129 -9.03 3.39 -10.54
C SER A 129 -10.41 3.09 -11.14
N ARG A 130 -11.50 3.38 -10.41
CA ARG A 130 -12.88 3.27 -10.90
C ARG A 130 -13.44 4.58 -11.46
N GLY A 131 -12.62 5.63 -11.56
CA GLY A 131 -13.03 6.96 -12.02
C GLY A 131 -13.60 7.86 -10.93
N GLU A 132 -13.63 7.42 -9.66
CA GLU A 132 -14.07 8.26 -8.54
C GLU A 132 -12.91 9.18 -8.08
N LEU A 133 -12.66 10.26 -8.80
CA LEU A 133 -11.54 11.17 -8.50
C LEU A 133 -11.84 12.19 -7.38
N SER A 134 -13.10 12.36 -6.98
CA SER A 134 -13.49 13.30 -5.90
C SER A 134 -13.06 12.83 -4.51
N ALA A 135 -12.57 11.59 -4.39
CA ALA A 135 -12.13 11.01 -3.14
C ALA A 135 -10.72 11.49 -2.77
N THR A 136 -10.57 12.21 -1.66
CA THR A 136 -9.26 12.60 -1.12
C THR A 136 -8.83 11.68 0.02
N VAL A 137 -7.53 11.43 0.11
CA VAL A 137 -6.91 10.79 1.28
C VAL A 137 -6.65 11.86 2.33
N HIS A 138 -7.09 11.63 3.56
CA HIS A 138 -6.80 12.53 4.67
C HIS A 138 -5.30 12.50 5.02
N VAL A 139 -4.63 13.62 4.80
CA VAL A 139 -3.19 13.78 5.05
C VAL A 139 -2.97 14.11 6.52
N HIS A 140 -2.62 13.11 7.32
CA HIS A 140 -2.21 13.37 8.70
C HIS A 140 -0.76 13.91 8.73
N PRO A 141 -0.51 15.05 9.39
CA PRO A 141 0.85 15.48 9.65
C PRO A 141 1.51 14.45 10.61
N LYS A 142 2.81 14.17 10.66
CA LYS A 142 3.40 13.14 11.56
C LYS A 142 3.14 11.66 11.22
N HIS A 143 2.61 11.31 10.06
CA HIS A 143 2.55 9.91 9.61
C HIS A 143 3.54 9.63 8.49
N ASP A 144 4.19 8.46 8.53
CA ASP A 144 5.14 7.96 7.52
C ASP A 144 4.50 7.86 6.12
N PHE A 145 3.17 7.82 6.05
CA PHE A 145 2.38 7.71 4.82
C PHE A 145 1.92 9.06 4.25
N ARG A 146 2.34 10.18 4.85
CA ARG A 146 1.93 11.53 4.42
C ARG A 146 2.25 11.79 2.96
N GLU A 147 3.48 11.50 2.56
CA GLU A 147 3.97 11.73 1.20
C GLU A 147 3.15 10.91 0.19
N ILE A 148 2.87 9.64 0.50
CA ILE A 148 2.05 8.78 -0.37
C ILE A 148 0.62 9.31 -0.47
N ALA A 149 0.04 9.77 0.64
CA ALA A 149 -1.30 10.38 0.63
C ALA A 149 -1.34 11.65 -0.24
N GLN A 150 -0.30 12.49 -0.15
CA GLN A 150 -0.17 13.69 -0.99
C GLN A 150 -0.05 13.31 -2.47
N ILE A 151 0.84 12.38 -2.81
CA ILE A 151 0.99 11.89 -4.18
C ILE A 151 -0.33 11.36 -4.75
N ILE A 152 -1.13 10.62 -3.97
CA ILE A 152 -2.45 10.15 -4.43
C ILE A 152 -3.42 11.32 -4.69
N ASN A 153 -3.44 12.32 -3.82
CA ASN A 153 -4.29 13.49 -4.00
C ASN A 153 -3.87 14.31 -5.22
N ASP A 154 -2.57 14.52 -5.40
CA ASP A 154 -2.00 15.26 -6.53
C ASP A 154 -2.28 14.52 -7.85
N MET A 155 -2.12 13.19 -7.88
CA MET A 155 -2.52 12.36 -9.02
C MET A 155 -4.01 12.52 -9.35
N SER A 156 -4.87 12.53 -8.33
CA SER A 156 -6.31 12.70 -8.52
C SER A 156 -6.65 14.07 -9.10
N ALA A 157 -6.02 15.13 -8.60
CA ALA A 157 -6.19 16.49 -9.11
C ALA A 157 -5.75 16.59 -10.58
N ASN A 158 -4.56 16.06 -10.91
CA ASN A 158 -4.05 16.06 -12.29
C ASN A 158 -4.98 15.27 -13.23
N PHE A 159 -5.52 14.13 -12.80
CA PHE A 159 -6.48 13.39 -13.61
C PHE A 159 -7.79 14.15 -13.81
N GLN A 160 -8.28 14.87 -12.79
CA GLN A 160 -9.47 15.71 -12.94
C GLN A 160 -9.24 16.83 -13.95
N GLU A 161 -8.07 17.49 -13.90
CA GLU A 161 -7.71 18.55 -14.84
C GLU A 161 -7.68 18.05 -16.28
N VAL A 162 -7.08 16.89 -16.52
CA VAL A 162 -7.00 16.28 -17.86
C VAL A 162 -8.38 15.86 -18.36
N LEU A 163 -9.24 15.31 -17.49
CA LEU A 163 -10.61 14.95 -17.87
C LEU A 163 -11.48 16.17 -18.16
N LEU A 164 -11.32 17.26 -17.40
CA LEU A 164 -12.02 18.52 -17.65
C LEU A 164 -11.60 19.11 -19.00
N LEU A 165 -10.29 19.17 -19.26
CA LEU A 165 -9.77 19.61 -20.55
C LEU A 165 -10.36 18.78 -21.70
N MET A 166 -10.31 17.45 -21.58
CA MET A 166 -10.87 16.55 -22.59
C MET A 166 -12.38 16.78 -22.79
N GLY A 167 -13.14 16.98 -21.70
CA GLY A 167 -14.56 17.29 -21.76
C GLY A 167 -14.85 18.60 -22.50
N THR A 168 -14.08 19.65 -22.23
CA THR A 168 -14.18 20.94 -22.92
C THR A 168 -13.83 20.80 -24.41
N THR A 169 -12.74 20.13 -24.75
CA THR A 169 -12.33 19.86 -26.14
C THR A 169 -13.43 19.12 -26.92
N VAL A 170 -14.03 18.08 -26.31
CA VAL A 170 -15.12 17.33 -26.94
C VAL A 170 -16.37 18.21 -27.12
N GLY A 171 -16.74 19.01 -26.12
CA GLY A 171 -17.89 19.91 -26.21
C GLY A 171 -17.73 21.00 -27.27
N ASN A 172 -16.54 21.61 -27.35
CA ASN A 172 -16.20 22.59 -28.37
C ASN A 172 -16.22 21.96 -29.77
N SER A 173 -15.63 20.77 -29.92
CA SER A 173 -15.60 20.04 -31.19
C SER A 173 -17.00 19.64 -31.66
N GLN A 174 -17.87 19.17 -30.76
CA GLN A 174 -19.28 18.88 -31.07
C GLN A 174 -20.02 20.15 -31.53
N SER A 175 -19.85 21.25 -30.80
CA SER A 175 -20.47 22.54 -31.15
C SER A 175 -20.01 23.06 -32.51
N ALA A 176 -18.73 22.87 -32.85
CA ALA A 176 -18.17 23.21 -34.15
C ALA A 176 -18.76 22.33 -35.26
N ILE A 177 -18.86 21.02 -35.05
CA ILE A 177 -19.48 20.07 -36.00
C ILE A 177 -20.95 20.43 -36.26
N GLU A 178 -21.73 20.73 -35.22
CA GLU A 178 -23.13 21.15 -35.37
C GLU A 178 -23.27 22.44 -36.20
N GLN A 179 -22.35 23.39 -36.02
CA GLN A 179 -22.32 24.62 -36.81
C GLN A 179 -21.98 24.33 -38.27
N ILE A 180 -20.99 23.47 -38.52
CA ILE A 180 -20.66 23.00 -39.87
C ILE A 180 -21.87 22.33 -40.55
N GLU A 181 -22.58 21.45 -39.84
CA GLU A 181 -23.77 20.80 -40.38
C GLU A 181 -24.88 21.80 -40.73
N LYS A 182 -25.11 22.82 -39.89
CA LYS A 182 -26.08 23.89 -40.13
C LYS A 182 -25.69 24.71 -41.37
N LEU A 183 -24.41 25.05 -41.51
CA LEU A 183 -23.89 25.80 -42.66
C LEU A 183 -24.04 25.02 -43.98
N LEU A 184 -23.74 23.72 -43.95
CA LEU A 184 -23.91 22.82 -45.11
C LEU A 184 -25.39 22.66 -45.51
N LYS A 185 -26.30 22.59 -44.53
CA LYS A 185 -27.76 22.50 -44.79
C LYS A 185 -28.36 23.80 -45.34
N ASN A 186 -27.80 24.95 -44.97
CA ASN A 186 -28.36 26.26 -45.32
C ASN A 186 -27.88 26.82 -46.69
N GLY A 187 -26.94 26.15 -47.37
CA GLY A 187 -26.72 26.30 -48.82
C GLY A 187 -26.20 27.65 -49.34
N ASN A 188 -25.69 28.55 -48.49
CA ASN A 188 -25.22 29.87 -48.92
C ASN A 188 -23.69 29.89 -49.12
N ALA A 189 -23.23 29.71 -50.36
CA ALA A 189 -21.86 29.33 -50.70
C ALA A 189 -20.76 30.40 -50.46
N ALA A 190 -21.11 31.69 -50.34
CA ALA A 190 -20.12 32.77 -50.30
C ALA A 190 -19.58 33.09 -48.89
N GLY A 191 -20.40 32.97 -47.83
CA GLY A 191 -19.96 33.12 -46.42
C GLY A 191 -19.65 31.79 -45.73
N CYS A 192 -20.16 30.68 -46.28
CA CYS A 192 -20.01 29.34 -45.70
C CYS A 192 -18.56 28.82 -45.73
N ALA A 193 -17.75 29.20 -46.72
CA ALA A 193 -16.37 28.72 -46.83
C ALA A 193 -15.45 29.31 -45.74
N GLU A 194 -15.66 30.58 -45.36
CA GLU A 194 -14.91 31.25 -44.30
C GLU A 194 -15.31 30.70 -42.92
N ASP A 195 -16.61 30.67 -42.63
CA ASP A 195 -17.13 30.09 -41.37
C ASP A 195 -16.75 28.61 -41.20
N LEU A 196 -16.77 27.81 -42.28
CA LEU A 196 -16.35 26.41 -42.24
C LEU A 196 -14.85 26.28 -41.92
N THR A 197 -14.03 27.18 -42.48
CA THR A 197 -12.59 27.21 -42.22
C THR A 197 -12.30 27.54 -40.76
N ASP A 198 -13.03 28.49 -40.18
CA ASP A 198 -12.89 28.89 -38.77
C ASP A 198 -13.28 27.75 -37.81
N GLN A 199 -14.36 27.03 -38.09
CA GLN A 199 -14.78 25.88 -37.27
C GLN A 199 -13.77 24.72 -37.34
N ILE A 200 -13.26 24.42 -38.54
CA ILE A 200 -12.21 23.40 -38.72
C ILE A 200 -10.93 23.81 -38.00
N GLN A 201 -10.57 25.10 -38.02
CA GLN A 201 -9.40 25.59 -37.31
C GLN A 201 -9.58 25.51 -35.79
N THR A 202 -10.78 25.76 -35.28
CA THR A 202 -11.13 25.58 -33.86
C THR A 202 -10.92 24.12 -33.42
N ILE A 203 -11.47 23.16 -34.17
CA ILE A 203 -11.27 21.73 -33.90
C ILE A 203 -9.78 21.35 -33.97
N ARG A 204 -9.04 21.88 -34.96
CA ARG A 204 -7.60 21.62 -35.08
C ARG A 204 -6.83 22.10 -33.85
N ASN A 205 -7.10 23.31 -33.39
CA ASN A 205 -6.44 23.89 -32.21
C ASN A 205 -6.76 23.07 -30.95
N ASP A 206 -8.02 22.68 -30.78
CA ASP A 206 -8.49 21.83 -29.68
C ASP A 206 -7.79 20.45 -29.66
N LEU A 207 -7.68 19.82 -30.83
CA LEU A 207 -6.97 18.54 -30.98
C LEU A 207 -5.45 18.69 -30.76
N GLU A 208 -4.86 19.82 -31.12
CA GLU A 208 -3.45 20.11 -30.88
C GLU A 208 -3.16 20.28 -29.39
N LEU A 209 -4.02 20.98 -28.66
CA LEU A 209 -3.95 21.11 -27.20
C LEU A 209 -4.03 19.74 -26.51
N LEU A 210 -4.99 18.89 -26.91
CA LEU A 210 -5.13 17.53 -26.38
C LEU A 210 -3.92 16.66 -26.74
N SER A 211 -3.39 16.80 -27.96
CA SER A 211 -2.18 16.12 -28.42
C SER A 211 -0.95 16.52 -27.61
N SER A 212 -0.84 17.80 -27.25
CA SER A 212 0.25 18.31 -26.41
C SER A 212 0.22 17.68 -25.02
N VAL A 213 -0.94 17.69 -24.37
CA VAL A 213 -1.12 17.08 -23.03
C VAL A 213 -0.84 15.57 -23.08
N MET A 214 -1.35 14.87 -24.10
CA MET A 214 -1.08 13.44 -24.29
C MET A 214 0.40 13.10 -24.50
N ARG A 215 1.23 14.03 -25.02
CA ARG A 215 2.69 13.81 -25.16
C ARG A 215 3.44 13.91 -23.84
N GLU A 216 2.88 14.61 -22.85
CA GLU A 216 3.47 14.79 -21.53
C GLU A 216 3.31 13.54 -20.64
N PHE A 217 2.35 12.67 -20.96
CA PHE A 217 2.17 11.39 -20.28
C PHE A 217 3.20 10.35 -20.74
N GLU A 218 4.02 9.85 -19.80
CA GLU A 218 4.79 8.63 -20.00
C GLU A 218 3.89 7.41 -19.83
N PHE A 219 3.56 6.71 -20.93
CA PHE A 219 2.84 5.45 -20.84
C PHE A 219 3.81 4.28 -20.68
N TYR A 220 3.43 3.34 -19.82
CA TYR A 220 4.29 2.25 -19.31
C TYR A 220 4.95 1.36 -20.39
N HIS A 221 4.41 1.33 -21.61
CA HIS A 221 4.96 0.56 -22.74
C HIS A 221 4.85 1.26 -24.09
N THR A 222 4.36 2.50 -24.12
CA THR A 222 4.03 3.16 -25.38
C THR A 222 4.28 4.65 -25.29
N ARG A 223 4.61 5.29 -26.41
CA ARG A 223 4.66 6.74 -26.52
C ARG A 223 3.58 7.19 -27.50
N PHE A 224 2.94 8.32 -27.21
CA PHE A 224 2.06 8.96 -28.16
C PHE A 224 2.89 9.93 -29.03
N ASP A 225 3.04 9.63 -30.31
CA ASP A 225 3.79 10.46 -31.27
C ASP A 225 2.88 11.50 -31.97
N GLY A 226 1.86 11.98 -31.28
CA GLY A 226 0.90 12.95 -31.83
C GLY A 226 -0.11 12.41 -32.86
N ARG A 227 0.12 11.22 -33.45
CA ARG A 227 -0.81 10.56 -34.40
C ARG A 227 -1.22 9.14 -34.03
N LYS A 228 -0.34 8.39 -33.37
CA LYS A 228 -0.56 6.99 -33.00
C LYS A 228 0.22 6.62 -31.75
N VAL A 229 -0.24 5.57 -31.08
CA VAL A 229 0.46 4.93 -29.97
C VAL A 229 1.53 4.01 -30.56
N VAL A 230 2.80 4.31 -30.29
CA VAL A 230 3.95 3.50 -30.73
C VAL A 230 4.61 2.80 -29.54
N PRO A 231 5.10 1.55 -29.70
CA PRO A 231 5.90 0.90 -28.67
C PRO A 231 7.16 1.72 -28.39
N THR A 232 7.55 1.84 -27.13
CA THR A 232 8.84 2.44 -26.77
C THR A 232 9.94 1.40 -27.02
N ASP A 233 10.68 1.53 -28.12
CA ASP A 233 11.83 0.66 -28.40
C ASP A 233 12.85 0.80 -27.26
N ARG A 234 13.26 -0.34 -26.70
CA ARG A 234 14.30 -0.41 -25.67
C ARG A 234 15.65 -0.07 -26.31
N SER A 235 16.07 1.18 -26.24
CA SER A 235 17.45 1.63 -26.52
C SER A 235 18.37 1.32 -25.34
#